data_AF-A0A1Q7ANM7-F1
#
_entry.id   AF-A0A1Q7ANM7-F1
#
_cell.length_a   1.000
_cell.length_b   1.000
_cell.length_c   1.000
_cell.angle_alpha   90.00
_cell.angle_beta   90.00
_cell.angle_gamma   90.00
#
_symmetry.space_group_name_H-M   'P 1'
#
loop_
_entity.id
_entity.type
_entity.pdbx_description
1 polymer ?
#
loop_
_entity_poly.entity_id
_entity_poly.type
_entity_poly.pdbx_seq_one_letter_code
_entity_poly.pdbx_strand_id
1 'polypeptide(L)'
;MAAPAQHVAAVRAFNRFYTRQVGALGEHRLVRRTASPADARRNLVHLTRRGRIEFAPYEERTRNDVGALLGRLSTTGQRQVVDAMQTIQRALATPPAAPAYVLRPHQPGDMGWVVQRHGELYAREWGYNAQFEALVARIAADFLDRFDPVRERCWIAEKDGERVGSVFLVKHLATVAKLRMLIVDPHARGLGIGRRLVDQCVRFARQAGYRKITLWTHSQLKAARAIYQQAGFRCVHTQANRCFGRKLVDETWDLLL
;
A
#
# COMPACT_ATOMS: atom_id res chain seq x y z
N MET A 1 -15.19 -14.83 9.57
CA MET A 1 -16.61 -15.22 9.54
C MET A 1 -16.83 -16.14 8.36
N ALA A 2 -17.42 -17.32 8.56
CA ALA A 2 -17.74 -18.23 7.45
C ALA A 2 -18.81 -17.59 6.55
N ALA A 3 -18.66 -17.74 5.24
CA ALA A 3 -19.66 -17.23 4.29
C ALA A 3 -21.02 -17.93 4.54
N PRO A 4 -22.15 -17.21 4.49
CA PRO A 4 -23.47 -17.80 4.61
C PRO A 4 -23.64 -18.98 3.62
N ALA A 5 -24.23 -20.08 4.07
CA ALA A 5 -24.35 -21.32 3.27
C ALA A 5 -25.01 -21.09 1.90
N GLN A 6 -25.93 -20.12 1.82
CA GLN A 6 -26.61 -19.72 0.58
C GLN A 6 -25.66 -19.07 -0.44
N HIS A 7 -24.68 -18.27 0.00
CA HIS A 7 -23.67 -17.66 -0.88
C HIS A 7 -22.70 -18.73 -1.41
N VAL A 8 -22.32 -19.69 -0.58
CA VAL A 8 -21.50 -20.83 -1.00
C VAL A 8 -22.23 -21.67 -2.03
N ALA A 9 -23.53 -21.91 -1.86
CA ALA A 9 -24.34 -22.66 -2.83
C ALA A 9 -24.47 -21.93 -4.18
N ALA A 10 -24.67 -20.61 -4.17
CA ALA A 10 -24.75 -19.79 -5.38
C ALA A 10 -23.43 -19.81 -6.17
N VAL A 11 -22.29 -19.64 -5.49
CA VAL A 11 -20.96 -19.73 -6.12
C VAL A 11 -20.68 -21.13 -6.66
N ARG A 12 -21.09 -22.20 -5.96
CA ARG A 12 -20.97 -23.58 -6.48
C ARG A 12 -21.84 -23.82 -7.70
N ALA A 13 -23.05 -23.27 -7.76
CA ALA A 13 -23.94 -23.38 -8.92
C ALA A 13 -23.35 -22.63 -10.13
N PHE A 14 -22.85 -21.41 -9.91
CA PHE A 14 -22.12 -20.63 -10.92
C PHE A 14 -20.91 -21.40 -11.46
N ASN A 15 -20.04 -21.92 -10.58
CA ASN A 15 -18.87 -22.67 -11.01
C ASN A 15 -19.21 -23.96 -11.78
N ARG A 16 -20.30 -24.65 -11.41
CA ARG A 16 -20.79 -25.83 -12.16
C ARG A 16 -21.30 -25.49 -13.55
N PHE A 17 -21.88 -24.30 -13.75
CA PHE A 17 -22.29 -23.84 -15.07
C PHE A 17 -21.09 -23.71 -16.01
N TYR A 18 -20.05 -22.99 -15.61
CA TYR A 18 -18.84 -22.81 -16.43
C TYR A 18 -18.05 -24.11 -16.62
N THR A 19 -17.96 -24.96 -15.59
CA THR A 19 -17.28 -26.26 -15.70
C THR A 19 -17.97 -27.17 -16.72
N ARG A 20 -19.31 -27.12 -16.83
CA ARG A 20 -20.08 -27.85 -17.85
C ARG A 20 -19.84 -27.29 -19.25
N GLN A 21 -19.81 -25.97 -19.42
CA GLN A 21 -19.50 -25.37 -20.73
C GLN A 21 -18.08 -25.72 -21.20
N VAL A 22 -17.09 -25.65 -20.30
CA VAL A 22 -15.71 -26.09 -20.61
C VAL A 22 -15.62 -27.62 -20.80
N GLY A 23 -16.58 -28.38 -20.27
CA GLY A 23 -16.74 -29.82 -20.53
C GLY A 23 -17.16 -30.09 -21.97
N ALA A 24 -18.24 -29.43 -22.42
CA ALA A 24 -18.76 -29.54 -23.77
C ALA A 24 -17.72 -29.16 -24.85
N LEU A 25 -16.93 -28.11 -24.61
CA LEU A 25 -15.81 -27.75 -25.50
C LEU A 25 -14.73 -28.85 -25.58
N GLY A 26 -14.55 -29.63 -24.50
CA GLY A 26 -13.61 -30.76 -24.46
C GLY A 26 -14.14 -31.97 -25.23
N GLU A 27 -15.44 -32.26 -25.13
CA GLU A 27 -16.12 -33.33 -25.87
C GLU A 27 -16.01 -33.14 -27.39
N HIS A 28 -16.07 -31.88 -27.85
CA HIS A 28 -15.86 -31.52 -29.26
C HIS A 28 -14.37 -31.39 -29.67
N ARG A 29 -13.43 -31.75 -28.78
CA ARG A 29 -11.97 -31.64 -28.98
C ARG A 29 -11.49 -30.22 -29.30
N LEU A 30 -12.21 -29.19 -28.84
CA LEU A 30 -11.85 -27.78 -29.04
C LEU A 30 -10.91 -27.27 -27.94
N VAL A 31 -10.98 -27.87 -26.75
CA VAL A 31 -10.05 -27.61 -25.65
C VAL A 31 -9.40 -28.89 -25.14
N ARG A 32 -8.14 -28.80 -24.70
CA ARG A 32 -7.41 -29.84 -23.98
C ARG A 32 -7.14 -29.37 -22.55
N ARG A 33 -7.28 -30.29 -21.60
CA ARG A 33 -6.96 -30.05 -20.18
C ARG A 33 -5.63 -30.69 -19.84
N THR A 34 -4.80 -29.99 -19.09
CA THR A 34 -3.57 -30.52 -18.48
C THR A 34 -3.56 -30.18 -17.00
N ALA A 35 -3.08 -31.09 -16.15
CA ALA A 35 -2.95 -30.80 -14.72
C ALA A 35 -2.01 -29.59 -14.51
N SER A 36 -2.37 -28.71 -13.58
CA SER A 36 -1.50 -27.60 -13.19
C SER A 36 -0.30 -28.14 -12.40
N PRO A 37 0.95 -27.80 -12.77
CA PRO A 37 2.14 -28.18 -12.00
C PRO A 37 2.16 -27.60 -10.58
N ALA A 38 1.43 -26.50 -10.34
CA ALA A 38 1.44 -25.75 -9.07
C ALA A 38 0.32 -26.16 -8.08
N ASP A 39 -0.74 -26.84 -8.54
CA ASP A 39 -1.84 -27.29 -7.68
C ASP A 39 -2.61 -28.40 -8.39
N ALA A 40 -2.56 -29.63 -7.85
CA ALA A 40 -3.22 -30.80 -8.44
C ALA A 40 -4.74 -30.67 -8.55
N ARG A 41 -5.36 -29.70 -7.86
CA ARG A 41 -6.80 -29.40 -7.95
C ARG A 41 -7.14 -28.43 -9.10
N ARG A 42 -6.14 -27.92 -9.81
CA ARG A 42 -6.32 -26.98 -10.94
C ARG A 42 -6.01 -27.68 -12.25
N ASN A 43 -6.83 -27.41 -13.26
CA ASN A 43 -6.59 -27.82 -14.63
C ASN A 43 -6.31 -26.58 -15.49
N LEU A 44 -5.23 -26.63 -16.25
CA LEU A 44 -4.93 -25.68 -17.31
C LEU A 44 -5.73 -26.09 -18.55
N VAL A 45 -6.47 -25.16 -19.13
CA VAL A 45 -7.29 -25.39 -20.32
C VAL A 45 -6.64 -24.67 -21.49
N HIS A 46 -6.35 -25.41 -22.56
CA HIS A 46 -5.73 -24.88 -23.77
C HIS A 46 -6.62 -25.15 -24.98
N LEU A 47 -6.77 -24.18 -25.87
CA LEU A 47 -7.38 -24.42 -27.19
C LEU A 47 -6.52 -25.41 -27.98
N THR A 48 -7.16 -26.43 -28.56
CA THR A 48 -6.52 -27.34 -29.53
C THR A 48 -6.29 -26.62 -30.86
N ARG A 49 -5.54 -27.22 -31.80
CA ARG A 49 -5.39 -26.66 -33.16
C ARG A 49 -6.75 -26.43 -33.83
N ARG A 50 -7.67 -27.40 -33.69
CA ARG A 50 -9.06 -27.29 -34.16
C ARG A 50 -9.83 -26.18 -33.43
N GLY A 51 -9.72 -26.14 -32.10
CA GLY A 51 -10.32 -25.07 -31.30
C GLY A 51 -9.86 -23.68 -31.72
N ARG A 52 -8.57 -23.48 -32.00
CA ARG A 52 -8.06 -22.19 -32.50
C ARG A 52 -8.66 -21.81 -33.86
N ILE A 53 -8.77 -22.76 -34.78
CA ILE A 53 -9.37 -22.52 -36.11
C ILE A 53 -10.86 -22.18 -35.99
N GLU A 54 -11.62 -22.93 -35.18
CA GLU A 54 -13.06 -22.68 -35.01
C GLU A 54 -13.35 -21.40 -34.21
N PHE A 55 -12.50 -21.03 -33.25
CA PHE A 55 -12.67 -19.79 -32.47
C PHE A 55 -12.13 -18.53 -33.16
N ALA A 56 -11.21 -18.67 -34.13
CA ALA A 56 -10.58 -17.53 -34.79
C ALA A 56 -11.57 -16.49 -35.36
N PRO A 57 -12.67 -16.87 -36.05
CA PRO A 57 -13.64 -15.90 -36.55
C PRO A 57 -14.36 -15.13 -35.44
N TYR A 58 -14.61 -15.78 -34.29
CA TYR A 58 -15.28 -15.15 -33.14
C TYR A 58 -14.33 -14.21 -32.39
N GLU A 59 -13.06 -14.59 -32.27
CA GLU A 59 -12.02 -13.77 -31.67
C GLU A 59 -11.76 -12.52 -32.54
N GLU A 60 -11.73 -12.68 -33.85
CA GLU A 60 -11.61 -11.58 -34.81
C GLU A 60 -12.81 -10.64 -34.75
N ARG A 61 -14.04 -11.17 -34.71
CA ARG A 61 -15.26 -10.37 -34.55
C ARG A 61 -15.26 -9.59 -33.23
N THR A 62 -14.90 -10.25 -32.13
CA THR A 62 -14.80 -9.61 -30.82
C THR A 62 -13.74 -8.50 -30.81
N ARG A 63 -12.58 -8.74 -31.44
CA ARG A 63 -11.52 -7.74 -31.58
C ARG A 63 -12.00 -6.53 -32.38
N ASN A 64 -12.74 -6.75 -33.47
CA ASN A 64 -13.32 -5.68 -34.28
C ASN A 64 -14.38 -4.90 -33.50
N ASP A 65 -15.25 -5.57 -32.75
CA ASP A 65 -16.29 -4.92 -31.94
C ASP A 65 -15.69 -4.06 -30.83
N VAL A 66 -14.68 -4.57 -30.11
CA VAL A 66 -13.94 -3.81 -29.09
C VAL A 66 -13.16 -2.66 -29.71
N GLY A 67 -12.54 -2.89 -30.88
CA GLY A 67 -11.84 -1.86 -31.65
C GLY A 67 -12.78 -0.72 -32.06
N ALA A 68 -13.98 -1.05 -32.53
CA ALA A 68 -15.00 -0.06 -32.89
C ALA A 68 -15.53 0.72 -31.67
N LEU A 69 -15.67 0.07 -30.52
CA LEU A 69 -16.06 0.74 -29.27
C LEU A 69 -14.98 1.72 -28.80
N LEU A 70 -13.71 1.30 -28.79
CA LEU A 70 -12.59 2.16 -28.40
C LEU A 70 -12.32 3.27 -29.43
N GLY A 71 -12.54 3.00 -30.72
CA GLY A 71 -12.37 3.95 -31.82
C GLY A 71 -13.29 5.17 -31.73
N ARG A 72 -14.37 5.11 -30.94
CA ARG A 72 -15.26 6.26 -30.65
C ARG A 72 -14.69 7.22 -29.60
N LEU A 73 -13.61 6.82 -28.92
CA LEU A 73 -12.97 7.60 -27.87
C LEU A 73 -11.69 8.27 -28.39
N SER A 74 -11.35 9.43 -27.81
CA SER A 74 -10.03 10.03 -28.03
C SER A 74 -8.92 9.14 -27.47
N THR A 75 -7.67 9.36 -27.90
CA THR A 75 -6.50 8.62 -27.37
C THR A 75 -6.37 8.74 -25.84
N THR A 76 -6.84 9.84 -25.25
CA THR A 76 -6.92 10.00 -23.80
C THR A 76 -8.05 9.17 -23.18
N GLY A 77 -9.23 9.17 -23.80
CA GLY A 77 -10.35 8.35 -23.35
C GLY A 77 -10.08 6.83 -23.46
N GLN A 78 -9.41 6.40 -24.52
CA GLN A 78 -8.97 5.00 -24.67
C GLN A 78 -8.03 4.58 -23.53
N ARG A 79 -7.05 5.42 -23.20
CA ARG A 79 -6.14 5.18 -22.05
C ARG A 79 -6.90 5.08 -20.74
N GLN A 80 -7.84 5.99 -20.48
CA GLN A 80 -8.66 5.96 -19.27
C GLN A 80 -9.46 4.66 -19.12
N VAL A 81 -10.04 4.14 -20.20
CA VAL A 81 -10.77 2.87 -20.18
C VAL A 81 -9.84 1.70 -19.85
N VAL A 82 -8.65 1.66 -20.46
CA VAL A 82 -7.65 0.61 -20.17
C VAL A 82 -7.20 0.68 -18.71
N ASP A 83 -6.90 1.87 -18.18
CA ASP A 83 -6.48 2.07 -16.79
C ASP A 83 -7.58 1.65 -15.80
N ALA A 84 -8.84 1.95 -16.11
CA ALA A 84 -9.99 1.52 -15.31
C ALA A 84 -10.13 -0.01 -15.31
N MET A 85 -9.98 -0.67 -16.46
CA MET A 85 -10.04 -2.13 -16.55
C MET A 85 -8.90 -2.80 -15.79
N GLN A 86 -7.68 -2.27 -15.85
CA GLN A 86 -6.55 -2.74 -15.06
C GLN A 86 -6.78 -2.56 -13.56
N THR A 87 -7.48 -1.49 -13.16
CA THR A 87 -7.86 -1.26 -11.76
C THR A 87 -8.88 -2.29 -11.29
N ILE A 88 -9.91 -2.58 -12.10
CA ILE A 88 -10.89 -3.65 -11.81
C ILE A 88 -10.19 -5.01 -11.72
N GLN A 89 -9.30 -5.33 -12.67
CA GLN A 89 -8.56 -6.58 -12.66
C GLN A 89 -7.69 -6.73 -11.40
N ARG A 90 -6.99 -5.68 -10.96
CA ARG A 90 -6.22 -5.69 -9.71
C ARG A 90 -7.10 -5.90 -8.49
N ALA A 91 -8.26 -5.25 -8.44
CA ALA A 91 -9.21 -5.40 -7.33
C ALA A 91 -9.81 -6.82 -7.25
N LEU A 92 -9.98 -7.50 -8.39
CA LEU A 92 -10.55 -8.84 -8.48
C LEU A 92 -9.50 -9.96 -8.46
N ALA A 93 -8.22 -9.64 -8.63
CA ALA A 93 -7.14 -10.62 -8.63
C ALA A 93 -7.00 -11.26 -7.24
N THR A 94 -6.79 -12.58 -7.20
CA THR A 94 -6.35 -13.24 -5.97
C THR A 94 -4.89 -12.86 -5.73
N PRO A 95 -4.54 -12.15 -4.64
CA PRO A 95 -3.16 -11.74 -4.40
C PRO A 95 -2.26 -12.99 -4.31
N PRO A 96 -1.03 -12.95 -4.87
CA PRO A 96 -0.04 -13.95 -4.52
C PRO A 96 0.23 -13.89 -3.01
N ALA A 97 0.73 -14.98 -2.43
CA ALA A 97 1.18 -15.05 -1.04
C ALA A 97 2.48 -14.25 -0.83
N ALA A 98 2.46 -12.97 -1.19
CA ALA A 98 3.49 -11.99 -0.87
C ALA A 98 3.31 -11.54 0.59
N PRO A 99 4.35 -11.01 1.25
CA PRO A 99 4.16 -10.31 2.51
C PRO A 99 3.06 -9.25 2.33
N ALA A 100 2.18 -9.10 3.32
CA ALA A 100 1.00 -8.24 3.25
C ALA A 100 1.30 -6.75 2.90
N TYR A 101 2.58 -6.35 2.90
CA TYR A 101 3.11 -5.06 2.46
C TYR A 101 4.65 -5.14 2.33
N VAL A 102 5.24 -4.18 1.60
CA VAL A 102 6.69 -3.97 1.48
C VAL A 102 7.08 -2.63 2.10
N LEU A 103 8.35 -2.50 2.51
CA LEU A 103 8.95 -1.21 2.89
C LEU A 103 10.01 -0.87 1.85
N ARG A 104 9.92 0.30 1.23
CA ARG A 104 10.86 0.76 0.21
C ARG A 104 11.41 2.16 0.51
N PRO A 105 12.55 2.56 -0.07
CA PRO A 105 12.97 3.96 -0.07
C PRO A 105 11.93 4.85 -0.75
N HIS A 106 11.97 6.14 -0.42
CA HIS A 106 11.20 7.16 -1.11
C HIS A 106 11.62 7.32 -2.58
N GLN A 107 10.68 7.76 -3.40
CA GLN A 107 10.77 8.04 -4.83
C GLN A 107 10.08 9.37 -5.14
N PRO A 108 10.31 9.96 -6.34
CA PRO A 108 9.57 11.14 -6.77
C PRO A 108 8.05 10.95 -6.64
N GLY A 109 7.37 11.94 -6.08
CA GLY A 109 5.93 11.90 -5.79
C GLY A 109 5.56 11.43 -4.38
N ASP A 110 6.43 10.69 -3.68
CA ASP A 110 6.11 10.23 -2.31
C ASP A 110 6.02 11.39 -1.32
N MET A 111 6.86 12.42 -1.43
CA MET A 111 6.82 13.57 -0.52
C MET A 111 5.50 14.33 -0.61
N GLY A 112 4.98 14.54 -1.82
CA GLY A 112 3.65 15.13 -2.03
C GLY A 112 2.55 14.29 -1.38
N TRP A 113 2.63 12.96 -1.53
CA TRP A 113 1.73 12.03 -0.85
C TRP A 113 1.85 12.10 0.68
N VAL A 114 3.06 12.16 1.23
CA VAL A 114 3.28 12.28 2.69
C VAL A 114 2.62 13.54 3.22
N VAL A 115 2.80 14.68 2.56
CA VAL A 115 2.18 15.96 2.94
C VAL A 115 0.66 15.85 2.91
N GLN A 116 0.11 15.39 1.78
CA GLN A 116 -1.33 15.21 1.59
C GLN A 116 -1.94 14.31 2.68
N ARG A 117 -1.37 13.11 2.91
CA ARG A 117 -1.94 12.15 3.86
C ARG A 117 -1.83 12.62 5.30
N HIS A 118 -0.75 13.28 5.68
CA HIS A 118 -0.68 13.85 7.02
C HIS A 118 -1.72 14.96 7.20
N GLY A 119 -1.89 15.86 6.22
CA GLY A 119 -2.92 16.91 6.26
C GLY A 119 -4.33 16.33 6.40
N GLU A 120 -4.73 15.45 5.48
CA GLU A 120 -6.06 14.82 5.46
C GLU A 120 -6.36 14.01 6.72
N LEU A 121 -5.45 13.11 7.10
CA LEU A 121 -5.69 12.18 8.21
C LEU A 121 -5.71 12.94 9.54
N TYR A 122 -4.81 13.91 9.74
CA TYR A 122 -4.77 14.63 11.01
C TYR A 122 -5.90 15.65 11.17
N ALA A 123 -6.32 16.28 10.08
CA ALA A 123 -7.52 17.10 10.09
C ALA A 123 -8.76 16.25 10.44
N ARG A 124 -8.94 15.10 9.77
CA ARG A 124 -10.11 14.25 9.98
C ARG A 124 -10.17 13.59 11.35
N GLU A 125 -9.05 13.08 11.87
CA GLU A 125 -9.03 12.25 13.09
C GLU A 125 -8.78 13.06 14.36
N TRP A 126 -8.09 14.20 14.26
CA TRP A 126 -7.70 15.01 15.44
C TRP A 126 -8.08 16.50 15.33
N GLY A 127 -8.69 16.93 14.22
CA GLY A 127 -9.13 18.31 14.02
C GLY A 127 -7.96 19.30 13.87
N TYR A 128 -6.81 18.86 13.36
CA TYR A 128 -5.68 19.76 13.10
C TYR A 128 -5.98 20.61 11.86
N ASN A 129 -5.49 21.83 11.85
CA ASN A 129 -5.66 22.74 10.72
C ASN A 129 -4.45 22.71 9.76
N ALA A 130 -4.51 23.53 8.70
CA ALA A 130 -3.47 23.64 7.68
C ALA A 130 -2.06 24.01 8.21
N GLN A 131 -1.93 24.52 9.43
CA GLN A 131 -0.61 24.78 10.02
C GLN A 131 0.19 23.48 10.21
N PHE A 132 -0.49 22.35 10.46
CA PHE A 132 0.17 21.05 10.56
C PHE A 132 0.64 20.56 9.19
N GLU A 133 -0.21 20.68 8.17
CA GLU A 133 0.15 20.36 6.79
C GLU A 133 1.35 21.19 6.32
N ALA A 134 1.37 22.49 6.61
CA ALA A 134 2.50 23.37 6.33
C ALA A 134 3.78 22.94 7.05
N LEU A 135 3.69 22.43 8.28
CA LEU A 135 4.84 21.86 8.99
C LEU A 135 5.37 20.62 8.27
N VAL A 136 4.49 19.70 7.86
CA VAL A 136 4.86 18.48 7.13
C VAL A 136 5.49 18.83 5.79
N ALA A 137 4.93 19.80 5.05
CA ALA A 137 5.47 20.31 3.80
C ALA A 137 6.89 20.85 3.95
N ARG A 138 7.15 21.66 4.99
CA ARG A 138 8.50 22.17 5.29
C ARG A 138 9.49 21.04 5.59
N ILE A 139 9.09 20.07 6.41
CA ILE A 139 9.97 18.93 6.73
C ILE A 139 10.27 18.11 5.46
N ALA A 140 9.28 17.89 4.59
CA ALA A 140 9.45 17.15 3.35
C ALA A 140 10.37 17.89 2.37
N ALA A 141 10.22 19.21 2.22
CA ALA A 141 11.10 20.04 1.40
C ALA A 141 12.53 20.04 1.94
N ASP A 142 12.71 20.33 3.25
CA ASP A 142 14.02 20.31 3.90
C ASP A 142 14.73 18.97 3.76
N PHE A 143 13.97 17.86 3.84
CA PHE A 143 14.51 16.52 3.66
C PHE A 143 15.03 16.32 2.24
N LEU A 144 14.31 16.74 1.20
CA LEU A 144 14.77 16.58 -0.18
C LEU A 144 15.99 17.46 -0.48
N ASP A 145 15.98 18.72 -0.03
CA ASP A 145 17.05 19.68 -0.31
C ASP A 145 18.38 19.30 0.34
N ARG A 146 18.32 18.63 1.49
CA ARG A 146 19.49 18.34 2.34
C ARG A 146 19.71 16.86 2.57
N PHE A 147 19.10 16.01 1.74
CA PHE A 147 19.10 14.56 1.94
C PHE A 147 20.53 14.00 1.98
N ASP A 148 20.90 13.42 3.12
CA ASP A 148 22.15 12.69 3.25
C ASP A 148 21.86 11.18 3.27
N PRO A 149 22.14 10.44 2.18
CA PRO A 149 21.86 9.01 2.11
C PRO A 149 22.76 8.15 3.01
N VAL A 150 23.80 8.68 3.65
CA VAL A 150 24.58 7.95 4.66
C VAL A 150 23.92 8.06 6.03
N ARG A 151 23.22 9.17 6.27
CA ARG A 151 22.73 9.56 7.61
C ARG A 151 21.22 9.55 7.74
N GLU A 152 20.49 9.55 6.64
CA GLU A 152 19.05 9.76 6.63
C GLU A 152 18.32 8.77 5.71
N ARG A 153 17.07 8.49 6.07
CA ARG A 153 16.17 7.64 5.28
C ARG A 153 14.73 8.10 5.44
N CYS A 154 13.97 7.97 4.35
CA CYS A 154 12.52 7.92 4.37
C CYS A 154 12.09 6.55 3.83
N TRP A 155 11.29 5.84 4.61
CA TRP A 155 10.66 4.59 4.18
C TRP A 155 9.19 4.82 3.91
N ILE A 156 8.73 4.23 2.81
CA ILE A 156 7.34 4.13 2.42
C ILE A 156 6.90 2.68 2.57
N ALA A 157 5.80 2.47 3.29
CA ALA A 157 5.11 1.20 3.31
C ALA A 157 4.14 1.15 2.13
N GLU A 158 4.22 0.09 1.33
CA GLU A 158 3.38 -0.12 0.16
C GLU A 158 2.65 -1.46 0.25
N LYS A 159 1.34 -1.45 0.01
CA LYS A 159 0.47 -2.63 -0.01
C LYS A 159 -0.36 -2.60 -1.28
N ASP A 160 -0.34 -3.68 -2.06
CA ASP A 160 -1.08 -3.81 -3.32
C ASP A 160 -0.82 -2.65 -4.32
N GLY A 161 0.40 -2.11 -4.31
CA GLY A 161 0.80 -0.96 -5.15
C GLY A 161 0.40 0.41 -4.60
N GLU A 162 -0.24 0.45 -3.42
CA GLU A 162 -0.66 1.70 -2.78
C GLU A 162 0.24 2.05 -1.60
N ARG A 163 0.55 3.34 -1.46
CA ARG A 163 1.26 3.88 -0.30
C ARG A 163 0.31 3.83 0.90
N VAL A 164 0.73 3.17 1.96
CA VAL A 164 -0.10 2.94 3.16
C VAL A 164 0.59 3.38 4.45
N GLY A 165 1.82 3.88 4.39
CA GLY A 165 2.49 4.47 5.54
C GLY A 165 3.84 5.09 5.18
N SER A 166 4.34 5.93 6.07
CA SER A 166 5.68 6.51 5.96
C SER A 166 6.34 6.62 7.31
N VAL A 167 7.68 6.69 7.32
CA VAL A 167 8.45 7.20 8.46
C VAL A 167 9.77 7.78 7.95
N PHE A 168 10.23 8.83 8.62
CA PHE A 168 11.49 9.49 8.34
C PHE A 168 12.42 9.32 9.53
N LEU A 169 13.69 9.11 9.22
CA LEU A 169 14.79 9.23 10.17
C LEU A 169 15.80 10.19 9.58
N VAL A 170 15.94 11.36 10.22
CA VAL A 170 16.76 12.47 9.74
C VAL A 170 17.84 12.82 10.76
N LYS A 171 18.92 13.47 10.34
CA LYS A 171 19.96 13.96 11.22
C LYS A 171 19.41 15.12 12.06
N HIS A 172 19.64 15.07 13.37
CA HIS A 172 19.31 16.18 14.28
C HIS A 172 20.55 16.81 14.87
N LEU A 173 21.48 15.98 15.34
CA LEU A 173 22.84 16.37 15.77
C LEU A 173 23.85 15.36 15.21
N ALA A 174 25.14 15.60 15.45
CA ALA A 174 26.23 14.75 14.99
C ALA A 174 26.08 13.26 15.37
N THR A 175 25.47 12.96 16.53
CA THR A 175 25.25 11.59 17.02
C THR A 175 23.79 11.30 17.36
N VAL A 176 22.87 12.22 17.05
CA VAL A 176 21.43 12.09 17.34
C VAL A 176 20.62 12.13 16.05
N ALA A 177 19.84 11.09 15.80
CA ALA A 177 18.84 11.06 14.74
C ALA A 177 17.47 11.51 15.29
N LYS A 178 16.59 12.02 14.43
CA LYS A 178 15.22 12.35 14.77
C LYS A 178 14.24 11.58 13.91
N LEU A 179 13.36 10.84 14.56
CA LEU A 179 12.25 10.14 13.91
C LEU A 179 11.10 11.13 13.70
N ARG A 180 10.58 11.20 12.48
CA ARG A 180 9.50 12.12 12.09
C ARG A 180 8.51 11.45 11.13
N MET A 181 7.34 12.07 10.99
CA MET A 181 6.35 11.77 9.94
C MET A 181 5.98 10.28 9.85
N LEU A 182 5.81 9.64 11.02
CA LEU A 182 5.24 8.31 11.13
C LEU A 182 3.73 8.39 10.87
N ILE A 183 3.27 7.67 9.86
CA ILE A 183 1.85 7.51 9.58
C ILE A 183 1.57 6.11 9.05
N VAL A 184 0.39 5.59 9.37
CA VAL A 184 -0.16 4.38 8.77
C VAL A 184 -1.62 4.67 8.43
N ASP A 185 -1.97 4.43 7.18
CA ASP A 185 -3.29 4.66 6.64
C ASP A 185 -4.33 3.79 7.37
N PRO A 186 -5.55 4.31 7.68
CA PRO A 186 -6.51 3.60 8.52
C PRO A 186 -6.84 2.17 8.07
N HIS A 187 -6.98 1.95 6.76
CA HIS A 187 -7.30 0.65 6.19
C HIS A 187 -6.15 -0.37 6.28
N ALA A 188 -4.93 0.08 6.60
CA ALA A 188 -3.75 -0.76 6.76
C ALA A 188 -3.27 -0.86 8.23
N ARG A 189 -3.98 -0.24 9.18
CA ARG A 189 -3.70 -0.38 10.62
C ARG A 189 -3.98 -1.81 11.09
N GLY A 190 -3.31 -2.24 12.16
CA GLY A 190 -3.43 -3.60 12.70
C GLY A 190 -2.53 -4.64 12.00
N LEU A 191 -1.89 -4.31 10.88
CA LEU A 191 -0.97 -5.20 10.14
C LEU A 191 0.49 -5.15 10.64
N GLY A 192 0.76 -4.47 11.77
CA GLY A 192 2.11 -4.30 12.32
C GLY A 192 3.02 -3.34 11.53
N ILE A 193 2.50 -2.62 10.53
CA ILE A 193 3.28 -1.70 9.67
C ILE A 193 4.02 -0.64 10.49
N GLY A 194 3.33 0.04 11.42
CA GLY A 194 3.92 1.12 12.22
C GLY A 194 5.11 0.64 13.06
N ARG A 195 5.00 -0.54 13.68
CA ARG A 195 6.11 -1.17 14.40
C ARG A 195 7.27 -1.48 13.47
N ARG A 196 7.00 -2.09 12.31
CA ARG A 196 8.06 -2.43 11.35
C ARG A 196 8.78 -1.20 10.79
N LEU A 197 8.05 -0.10 10.56
CA LEU A 197 8.62 1.19 10.16
C LEU A 197 9.59 1.73 11.24
N VAL A 198 9.15 1.75 12.50
CA VAL A 198 10.01 2.20 13.62
C VAL A 198 11.22 1.27 13.80
N ASP A 199 11.05 -0.04 13.70
CA ASP A 199 12.15 -1.01 13.78
C ASP A 199 13.19 -0.78 12.66
N GLN A 200 12.76 -0.38 11.45
CA GLN A 200 13.70 -0.01 10.37
C GLN A 200 14.49 1.26 10.73
N CYS A 201 13.84 2.28 11.30
CA CYS A 201 14.54 3.46 11.79
C CYS A 201 15.61 3.07 12.81
N VAL A 202 15.27 2.26 13.82
CA VAL A 202 16.22 1.85 14.87
C VAL A 202 17.41 1.08 14.28
N ARG A 203 17.16 0.12 13.38
CA ARG A 203 18.23 -0.62 12.70
C ARG A 203 19.16 0.29 11.90
N PHE A 204 18.60 1.16 11.06
CA PHE A 204 19.40 2.07 10.24
C PHE A 204 20.17 3.06 11.10
N ALA A 205 19.58 3.58 12.18
CA ALA A 205 20.27 4.53 13.05
C ALA A 205 21.54 3.92 13.67
N ARG A 206 21.47 2.66 14.12
CA ARG A 206 22.63 1.91 14.60
C ARG A 206 23.69 1.74 13.52
N GLN A 207 23.28 1.34 12.32
CA GLN A 207 24.19 1.15 11.17
C GLN A 207 24.87 2.46 10.75
N ALA A 208 24.16 3.59 10.81
CA ALA A 208 24.68 4.91 10.48
C ALA A 208 25.49 5.56 11.63
N GLY A 209 25.72 4.83 12.74
CA GLY A 209 26.56 5.28 13.85
C GLY A 209 25.90 6.31 14.78
N TYR A 210 24.57 6.42 14.78
CA TYR A 210 23.87 7.23 15.77
C TYR A 210 23.91 6.56 17.15
N ARG A 211 23.94 7.39 18.20
CA ARG A 211 23.91 6.95 19.61
C ARG A 211 22.54 7.13 20.25
N LYS A 212 21.69 7.96 19.64
CA LYS A 212 20.35 8.28 20.15
C LYS A 212 19.39 8.56 19.00
N ILE A 213 18.13 8.13 19.17
CA ILE A 213 17.00 8.63 18.38
C ILE A 213 16.11 9.46 19.30
N THR A 214 15.72 10.65 18.83
CA THR A 214 14.71 11.49 19.49
C THR A 214 13.48 11.62 18.60
N LEU A 215 12.31 11.86 19.18
CA LEU A 215 11.09 12.18 18.43
C LEU A 215 10.20 13.12 19.24
N TRP A 216 9.32 13.80 18.53
CA TRP A 216 8.29 14.66 19.11
C TRP A 216 6.92 14.15 18.66
N THR A 217 5.96 14.07 19.58
CA THR A 217 4.59 13.58 19.35
C THR A 217 3.61 14.33 20.27
N HIS A 218 2.31 14.13 20.08
CA HIS A 218 1.29 14.58 21.03
C HIS A 218 0.77 13.41 21.88
N SER A 219 0.50 13.67 23.17
CA SER A 219 0.08 12.64 24.13
C SER A 219 -1.20 11.90 23.75
N GLN A 220 -2.08 12.54 22.97
CA GLN A 220 -3.34 11.97 22.46
C GLN A 220 -3.14 10.88 21.39
N LEU A 221 -1.96 10.80 20.75
CA LEU A 221 -1.65 9.82 19.70
C LEU A 221 -1.26 8.46 20.31
N LYS A 222 -2.20 7.86 21.06
CA LYS A 222 -1.99 6.66 21.88
C LYS A 222 -1.37 5.48 21.10
N ALA A 223 -1.81 5.24 19.87
CA ALA A 223 -1.29 4.15 19.03
C ALA A 223 0.20 4.36 18.66
N ALA A 224 0.59 5.58 18.30
CA ALA A 224 1.99 5.90 18.02
C ALA A 224 2.86 5.78 19.28
N ARG A 225 2.36 6.28 20.41
CA ARG A 225 3.04 6.16 21.72
C ARG A 225 3.29 4.70 22.11
N ALA A 226 2.31 3.83 21.93
CA ALA A 226 2.47 2.40 22.20
C ALA A 226 3.56 1.76 21.33
N ILE A 227 3.66 2.14 20.04
CA ILE A 227 4.74 1.68 19.16
C ILE A 227 6.10 2.15 19.68
N TYR A 228 6.23 3.43 20.05
CA TYR A 228 7.48 3.98 20.57
C TYR A 228 7.91 3.30 21.88
N GLN A 229 6.97 3.10 22.81
CA GLN A 229 7.22 2.38 24.07
C GLN A 229 7.71 0.95 23.82
N GLN A 230 7.05 0.21 22.91
CA GLN A 230 7.46 -1.15 22.56
C GLN A 230 8.84 -1.21 21.89
N ALA A 231 9.23 -0.16 21.16
CA ALA A 231 10.56 -0.01 20.58
C ALA A 231 11.62 0.45 21.60
N GLY A 232 11.23 0.72 22.86
CA GLY A 232 12.13 1.09 23.95
C GLY A 232 12.33 2.59 24.16
N PHE A 233 11.59 3.44 23.42
CA PHE A 233 11.63 4.89 23.67
C PHE A 233 11.02 5.23 25.02
N ARG A 234 11.55 6.26 25.67
CA ARG A 234 11.04 6.81 26.93
C ARG A 234 10.67 8.27 26.77
N CYS A 235 9.53 8.68 27.31
CA CYS A 235 9.15 10.08 27.38
C CYS A 235 10.10 10.80 28.35
N VAL A 236 10.83 11.79 27.87
CA VAL A 236 11.81 12.56 28.65
C VAL A 236 11.36 13.99 28.94
N HIS A 237 10.36 14.48 28.20
CA HIS A 237 9.82 15.82 28.40
C HIS A 237 8.37 15.89 27.93
N THR A 238 7.55 16.64 28.69
CA THR A 238 6.14 16.87 28.40
C THR A 238 5.82 18.34 28.64
N GLN A 239 5.10 18.97 27.70
CA GLN A 239 4.73 20.38 27.82
C GLN A 239 3.34 20.64 27.22
N ALA A 240 2.52 21.43 27.91
CA ALA A 240 1.28 21.93 27.34
C ALA A 240 1.57 22.97 26.23
N ASN A 241 0.94 22.83 25.08
CA ASN A 241 1.13 23.69 23.93
C ASN A 241 -0.22 24.04 23.27
N ARG A 242 -0.27 25.16 22.56
CA ARG A 242 -1.39 25.49 21.67
C ARG A 242 -0.86 25.58 20.25
N CYS A 243 -1.11 24.54 19.47
CA CYS A 243 -0.66 24.44 18.08
C CYS A 243 -1.75 23.77 17.22
N PHE A 244 -1.71 24.04 15.91
CA PHE A 244 -2.63 23.48 14.92
C PHE A 244 -4.13 23.69 15.23
N GLY A 245 -4.46 24.81 15.88
CA GLY A 245 -5.83 25.14 16.29
C GLY A 245 -6.34 24.40 17.53
N ARG A 246 -5.48 23.64 18.23
CA ARG A 246 -5.85 22.79 19.38
C ARG A 246 -5.01 23.11 20.61
N LYS A 247 -5.53 22.81 21.80
CA LYS A 247 -4.72 22.68 23.02
C LYS A 247 -4.19 21.26 23.06
N LEU A 248 -2.88 21.09 22.99
CA LEU A 248 -2.21 19.81 22.88
C LEU A 248 -1.18 19.68 24.00
N VAL A 249 -0.72 18.45 24.23
CA VAL A 249 0.40 18.16 25.12
C VAL A 249 1.47 17.52 24.28
N ASP A 250 2.54 18.27 24.07
CA ASP A 250 3.72 17.87 23.34
C ASP A 250 4.56 16.95 24.22
N GLU A 251 5.05 15.87 23.65
CA GLU A 251 5.94 14.93 24.31
C GLU A 251 7.20 14.73 23.47
N THR A 252 8.37 14.79 24.12
CA THR A 252 9.64 14.39 23.53
C THR A 252 10.04 13.02 24.08
N TRP A 253 10.39 12.12 23.17
CA TRP A 253 10.75 10.75 23.49
C TRP A 253 12.13 10.41 22.96
N ASP A 254 12.95 9.76 23.78
CA ASP A 254 14.32 9.38 23.45
C ASP A 254 14.52 7.86 23.54
N LEU A 255 15.33 7.33 22.63
CA LEU A 255 15.86 5.97 22.64
C LEU A 255 17.39 6.03 22.53
N LEU A 256 18.10 5.48 23.51
CA LEU A 256 19.54 5.22 23.43
C LEU A 256 19.77 3.94 22.60
N LEU A 257 20.76 3.97 21.70
CA LEU A 257 20.96 2.93 20.68
C LEU A 257 22.00 1.88 21.04
#